data_AF-A0A830FIB7-F1
#
_entry.id   AF-A0A830FIB7-F1
#
_cell.length_a   1.000
_cell.length_b   1.000
_cell.length_c   1.000
_cell.angle_alpha   90.00
_cell.angle_beta   90.00
_cell.angle_gamma   90.00
#
_symmetry.space_group_name_H-M   'P 1'
#
loop_
_entity.id
_entity.type
_entity.pdbx_description
1 polymer ?
#
loop_
_entity_poly.entity_id
_entity_poly.type
_entity_poly.pdbx_seq_one_letter_code
_entity_poly.pdbx_strand_id
1 'polypeptide(L)'
;MDFGDAMGTLASEDYMTDVALVMGGFAAPALVKYGVENKMGKDLPDEAYGATVAVGGALYGGAGRKVAIGGGVHTLEALRTRFTEGNE
;
A
#
# COMPACT_ATOMS: atom_id res chain seq x y z
N MET A 1 6.72 14.22 25.81
CA MET A 1 6.61 14.52 24.37
C MET A 1 5.72 15.73 24.26
N ASP A 2 6.28 16.85 23.84
CA ASP A 2 5.55 18.11 23.70
C ASP A 2 4.74 18.09 22.40
N PHE A 3 3.56 18.70 22.38
CA PHE A 3 2.72 18.78 21.19
C PHE A 3 3.46 19.49 20.04
N GLY A 4 4.33 20.46 20.37
CA GLY A 4 5.20 21.14 19.41
C GLY A 4 6.21 20.21 18.73
N ASP A 5 6.82 19.29 19.47
CA ASP A 5 7.75 18.29 18.89
C ASP A 5 7.01 17.29 17.99
N ALA A 6 5.79 16.90 18.36
CA ALA A 6 4.95 16.04 17.54
C ALA A 6 4.56 16.73 16.23
N MET A 7 4.09 17.98 16.30
CA MET A 7 3.76 18.77 15.11
C MET A 7 4.98 19.05 14.23
N GLY A 8 6.14 19.34 14.82
CA GLY A 8 7.40 19.51 14.09
C GLY A 8 7.86 18.23 13.38
N THR A 9 7.68 17.07 14.01
CA THR A 9 7.96 15.77 13.39
C THR A 9 7.02 15.49 12.23
N LEU A 10 5.71 15.74 12.41
CA LEU A 10 4.71 15.56 11.36
C LEU A 10 4.96 16.48 10.15
N ALA A 11 5.44 17.70 10.39
CA ALA A 11 5.77 18.65 9.33
C ALA A 11 7.15 18.44 8.70
N SER A 12 7.95 17.49 9.22
CA SER A 12 9.29 17.24 8.68
C SER A 12 9.23 16.60 7.29
N GLU A 13 10.16 17.01 6.42
CA GLU A 13 10.24 16.52 5.04
C GLU A 13 10.47 15.00 4.99
N ASP A 14 11.30 14.46 5.89
CA ASP A 14 11.54 13.02 5.99
C ASP A 14 10.26 12.26 6.37
N TYR A 15 9.49 12.77 7.34
CA TYR A 15 8.23 12.15 7.71
C TYR A 15 7.19 12.22 6.58
N MET A 16 7.09 13.35 5.89
CA MET A 16 6.19 13.51 4.74
C MET A 16 6.58 12.62 3.56
N THR A 17 7.89 12.43 3.33
CA THR A 17 8.40 11.47 2.34
C THR A 17 8.00 10.04 2.71
N ASP A 18 8.07 9.70 4.00
CA ASP A 18 7.69 8.38 4.49
C ASP A 18 6.20 8.10 4.30
N VAL A 19 5.36 9.07 4.65
CA VAL A 19 3.91 9.01 4.42
C VAL A 19 3.61 8.88 2.93
N ALA A 20 4.27 9.65 2.08
CA ALA A 20 4.09 9.58 0.63
C ALA A 20 4.47 8.20 0.07
N LEU A 21 5.54 7.57 0.56
CA LEU A 21 5.94 6.22 0.17
C LEU A 21 4.93 5.16 0.61
N VAL A 22 4.39 5.27 1.83
CA VAL A 22 3.34 4.36 2.31
C VAL A 22 2.07 4.53 1.48
N MET A 23 1.62 5.76 1.26
CA MET A 23 0.44 6.06 0.43
C MET A 23 0.64 5.61 -1.02
N GLY A 24 1.84 5.80 -1.56
CA GLY A 24 2.22 5.32 -2.89
C GLY A 24 2.16 3.79 -2.97
N GLY A 25 2.65 3.08 -1.95
CA GLY A 25 2.53 1.62 -1.85
C GLY A 25 1.09 1.14 -1.69
N PHE A 26 0.23 1.91 -1.04
CA PHE A 26 -1.20 1.60 -0.90
C PHE A 26 -1.99 1.82 -2.20
N ALA A 27 -1.62 2.83 -3.00
CA ALA A 27 -2.28 3.13 -4.27
C ALA A 27 -1.71 2.33 -5.46
N ALA A 28 -0.43 1.90 -5.38
CA ALA A 28 0.24 1.14 -6.42
C ALA A 28 -0.48 -0.15 -6.86
N PRO A 29 -1.18 -0.92 -5.99
CA PRO A 29 -1.97 -2.08 -6.39
C PRO A 29 -3.00 -1.77 -7.48
N ALA A 30 -3.60 -0.58 -7.51
CA ALA A 30 -4.53 -0.18 -8.56
C ALA A 30 -3.83 -0.09 -9.93
N LEU A 31 -2.59 0.38 -9.97
CA LEU A 31 -1.77 0.42 -11.18
C LEU A 31 -1.36 -0.99 -11.61
N VAL A 32 -1.02 -1.86 -10.66
CA VAL A 32 -0.71 -3.27 -10.92
C VAL A 32 -1.94 -4.00 -11.48
N LYS A 33 -3.10 -3.81 -10.87
CA LYS A 33 -4.40 -4.34 -11.33
C LYS A 33 -4.69 -3.91 -12.76
N TYR A 34 -4.66 -2.61 -13.04
CA TYR A 34 -4.85 -2.08 -14.40
C TYR A 34 -3.89 -2.70 -15.42
N GLY A 35 -2.61 -2.83 -15.06
CA GLY A 35 -1.61 -3.45 -15.93
C GLY A 35 -1.86 -4.94 -16.17
N VAL A 36 -2.24 -5.70 -15.14
CA VAL A 36 -2.43 -7.15 -15.21
C VAL A 36 -3.74 -7.50 -15.91
N GLU A 37 -4.85 -6.87 -15.53
CA GLU A 37 -6.16 -7.16 -16.14
C GLU A 37 -6.18 -6.76 -17.62
N ASN A 38 -5.66 -5.57 -17.94
CA ASN A 38 -5.75 -5.05 -19.30
C ASN A 38 -4.71 -5.68 -20.26
N LYS A 39 -3.55 -6.14 -19.75
CA LYS A 39 -2.53 -6.80 -20.61
C LYS A 39 -2.58 -8.32 -20.58
N MET A 40 -2.95 -8.94 -19.46
CA MET A 40 -2.95 -10.40 -19.31
C MET A 40 -4.35 -11.00 -19.36
N GLY A 41 -5.42 -10.20 -19.33
CA GLY A 41 -6.81 -10.67 -19.38
C GLY A 41 -7.17 -11.55 -18.18
N LYS A 42 -6.47 -11.41 -17.05
CA LYS A 42 -6.69 -12.18 -15.83
C LYS A 42 -7.27 -11.28 -14.76
N ASP A 43 -8.44 -11.68 -14.30
CA ASP A 43 -9.15 -11.10 -13.16
C ASP A 43 -8.68 -11.84 -11.89
N LEU A 44 -7.79 -11.22 -11.11
CA LEU A 44 -7.28 -11.79 -9.87
C LEU A 44 -7.96 -11.09 -8.68
N PRO A 45 -8.07 -11.75 -7.53
CA PRO A 45 -8.65 -11.12 -6.36
C PRO A 45 -7.79 -9.94 -5.89
N ASP A 46 -8.42 -8.87 -5.43
CA ASP A 46 -7.76 -7.57 -5.19
C ASP A 46 -6.61 -7.64 -4.18
N GLU A 47 -6.72 -8.52 -3.19
CA GLU A 47 -5.64 -8.79 -2.23
C GLU A 47 -4.34 -9.28 -2.90
N ALA A 48 -4.42 -9.94 -4.05
CA ALA A 48 -3.23 -10.45 -4.75
C ALA A 48 -2.40 -9.30 -5.35
N TYR A 49 -3.04 -8.22 -5.80
CA TYR A 49 -2.33 -7.03 -6.29
C TYR A 49 -1.65 -6.29 -5.14
N GLY A 50 -2.33 -6.15 -4.00
CA GLY A 50 -1.76 -5.63 -2.76
C GLY A 50 -0.54 -6.42 -2.29
N ALA A 51 -0.68 -7.75 -2.26
CA ALA A 51 0.39 -8.66 -1.84
C ALA A 51 1.60 -8.59 -2.78
N THR A 52 1.38 -8.42 -4.07
CA THR A 52 2.45 -8.25 -5.07
C THR A 52 3.26 -6.99 -4.79
N VAL A 53 2.59 -5.86 -4.53
CA VAL A 53 3.28 -4.61 -4.16
C VAL A 53 4.01 -4.76 -2.82
N ALA A 54 3.40 -5.44 -1.84
CA ALA A 54 4.01 -5.71 -0.55
C ALA A 54 5.31 -6.51 -0.67
N VAL A 55 5.28 -7.62 -1.42
CA VAL A 55 6.46 -8.46 -1.69
C VAL A 55 7.51 -7.68 -2.48
N GLY A 56 7.11 -6.96 -3.53
CA GLY A 56 8.02 -6.16 -4.34
C GLY A 56 8.76 -5.09 -3.52
N GLY A 57 8.05 -4.36 -2.66
CA GLY A 57 8.63 -3.38 -1.74
C GLY A 57 9.57 -4.03 -0.71
N ALA A 58 9.20 -5.20 -0.17
CA ALA A 58 10.01 -5.90 0.81
C ALA A 58 11.33 -6.39 0.23
N LEU A 59 11.31 -6.91 -1.01
CA LEU A 59 12.51 -7.34 -1.73
C LEU A 59 13.43 -6.16 -2.08
N TYR A 60 12.87 -5.00 -2.40
CA TYR A 60 13.67 -3.81 -2.72
C TYR A 60 14.46 -3.28 -1.50
N GLY A 61 13.95 -3.47 -0.29
CA GLY A 61 14.60 -3.01 0.94
C GLY A 61 14.64 -1.48 1.06
N GLY A 62 15.26 -0.96 2.13
CA GLY A 62 15.35 0.48 2.39
C GLY A 62 13.99 1.18 2.38
N ALA A 63 13.85 2.22 1.54
CA ALA A 63 12.59 2.94 1.31
C ALA A 63 11.45 2.04 0.80
N GLY A 64 11.79 0.94 0.12
CA GLY A 64 10.83 -0.07 -0.36
C GLY A 64 10.04 -0.74 0.76
N ARG A 65 10.57 -0.77 2.01
CA ARG A 65 9.80 -1.28 3.15
C ARG A 65 8.56 -0.43 3.46
N LYS A 66 8.61 0.88 3.23
CA LYS A 66 7.46 1.79 3.42
C LYS A 66 6.39 1.54 2.36
N VAL A 67 6.83 1.33 1.12
CA VAL A 67 5.96 0.87 0.02
C VAL A 67 5.34 -0.49 0.35
N ALA A 68 6.12 -1.41 0.92
CA ALA A 68 5.65 -2.74 1.31
C ALA A 68 4.54 -2.69 2.36
N ILE A 69 4.68 -1.79 3.36
CA ILE A 69 3.66 -1.53 4.37
C ILE A 69 2.37 -1.03 3.70
N GLY A 70 2.48 -0.06 2.78
CA GLY A 70 1.34 0.44 2.02
C GLY A 70 0.60 -0.65 1.24
N GLY A 71 1.34 -1.49 0.50
CA GLY A 71 0.76 -2.62 -0.24
C GLY A 71 0.13 -3.67 0.68
N GLY A 72 0.74 -3.91 1.85
CA GLY A 72 0.18 -4.78 2.88
C GLY A 72 -1.13 -4.25 3.46
N VAL A 73 -1.23 -2.94 3.72
CA VAL A 73 -2.48 -2.30 4.18
C VAL A 73 -3.59 -2.47 3.14
N HIS A 74 -3.29 -2.22 1.86
CA HIS A 74 -4.24 -2.46 0.77
C HIS A 74 -4.72 -3.92 0.73
N THR A 75 -3.81 -4.86 0.93
CA THR A 75 -4.14 -6.30 0.99
C THR A 75 -5.15 -6.59 2.11
N LEU A 76 -4.92 -6.04 3.30
CA LEU A 76 -5.82 -6.21 4.44
C LEU A 76 -7.17 -5.55 4.21
N GLU A 77 -7.19 -4.38 3.58
CA GLU A 77 -8.44 -3.69 3.23
C GLU A 77 -9.23 -4.49 2.19
N ALA A 78 -8.60 -4.96 1.11
CA ALA A 78 -9.24 -5.80 0.11
C ALA A 78 -9.82 -7.09 0.72
N LEU A 79 -9.07 -7.75 1.61
CA LEU A 79 -9.55 -8.90 2.36
C LEU A 79 -10.74 -8.53 3.24
N ARG A 80 -10.66 -7.43 3.99
CA ARG A 80 -11.76 -6.94 4.83
C ARG A 80 -13.01 -6.74 3.98
N THR A 81 -12.92 -5.96 2.90
CA THR A 81 -14.02 -5.69 1.97
C THR A 81 -14.62 -7.00 1.45
N ARG A 82 -13.78 -7.94 1.01
CA ARG A 82 -14.23 -9.26 0.56
C ARG A 82 -15.02 -10.03 1.62
N PHE A 83 -14.63 -9.96 2.90
CA PHE A 83 -15.32 -10.66 3.99
C PHE A 83 -16.53 -9.91 4.55
N THR A 84 -16.54 -8.57 4.50
CA THR A 84 -17.63 -7.75 5.04
C THR A 84 -18.72 -7.44 4.03
N GLU A 85 -18.36 -7.31 2.75
CA GLU A 85 -19.29 -7.02 1.65
C GLU A 85 -19.63 -8.27 0.82
N GLY A 86 -18.79 -9.30 0.83
CA GLY A 86 -19.08 -10.58 0.16
C GLY A 86 -20.04 -11.51 0.90
N ASN A 87 -20.74 -11.02 1.94
CA ASN A 87 -21.70 -11.78 2.75
C ASN A 87 -23.16 -11.32 2.54
N GLU A 88 -23.48 -10.79 1.36
CA GLU A 88 -24.85 -10.52 0.88
C GLU A 88 -25.31 -11.57 -0.14
#